data_AF-A0A2I1GNK4-F1
#
_entry.id   AF-A0A2I1GNK4-F1
#
_cell.length_a   1.000
_cell.length_b   1.000
_cell.length_c   1.000
_cell.angle_alpha   90.00
_cell.angle_beta   90.00
_cell.angle_gamma   90.00
#
_symmetry.space_group_name_H-M   'P 1'
#
loop_
_entity.id
_entity.type
_entity.pdbx_description
1 polymer ?
#
loop_
_entity_poly.entity_id
_entity_poly.type
_entity_poly.pdbx_seq_one_letter_code
_entity_poly.pdbx_strand_id
1 'polypeptide(L)'
;MNVTSDLACGDCGVLKVSQNSVRETGITEYRINIGNGLGGLSLYHALIKNKDKKEFNVKIFERESSPTDRWQGYHIGLSNYGAKSLLNCIPSSIAANLPKAMPNPVPDVETHGIIITDQVGNVLLAPPTKPFKDVYELAKISRGLSSMITYRDRLRDVLLEGVPVQWNKKCIEYVETKEGVWVSFEDGTQEFCNILVGADGINSPIRKQKLPELQIVNYGIIHVGADISIPKHLMDKANKIHGNVLACKTLGTKGDSTFMMTRLIPIKQEQNDEKNEPHYRATLVYSYPSELDNVESEKVKVDDNDPSSVIEHVKRLIRTLRPDCELTNLLLELWDLAPKTIPNDPIKFPFKTYNPIQRRMMRDIDPMSIKSWSSSRVVLLGDAAHAMSPILGLGANNAIQDADKLSQALLKYTDNNISFIEEYEKEMLKRTSADVLKSRNVTFKISTPLGPFGVIIRDNILKVINVMINFYSFADNLIFKN
;
A
#
# COMPACT_ATOMS: atom_id res chain seq x y z
N MET A 1 -33.07 15.22 64.01
CA MET A 1 -32.64 14.08 64.86
C MET A 1 -32.00 13.03 63.97
N ASN A 2 -30.88 12.47 64.44
CA ASN A 2 -30.12 11.31 63.93
C ASN A 2 -29.26 11.57 62.68
N VAL A 3 -27.95 11.82 62.79
CA VAL A 3 -26.80 10.98 63.26
C VAL A 3 -26.27 10.06 62.15
N THR A 4 -25.15 10.51 61.58
CA THR A 4 -23.97 9.83 61.03
C THR A 4 -24.00 8.34 60.68
N SER A 5 -23.48 8.02 59.49
CA SER A 5 -22.45 6.98 59.35
C SER A 5 -21.48 7.32 58.22
N ASP A 6 -20.29 7.79 58.62
CA ASP A 6 -19.09 7.82 57.78
C ASP A 6 -18.56 6.40 57.60
N LEU A 7 -18.20 6.07 56.36
CA LEU A 7 -17.14 5.11 56.05
C LEU A 7 -16.37 5.65 54.86
N ALA A 8 -15.28 6.34 55.18
CA ALA A 8 -14.25 6.74 54.26
C ALA A 8 -13.48 5.51 53.76
N CYS A 9 -13.22 5.43 52.46
CA CYS A 9 -12.10 4.67 51.92
C CYS A 9 -11.63 5.26 50.59
N GLY A 10 -10.41 5.80 50.62
CA GLY A 10 -9.46 5.69 49.52
C GLY A 10 -9.51 6.73 48.41
N ASP A 11 -8.60 7.70 48.50
CA ASP A 11 -8.16 8.58 47.41
C ASP A 11 -7.91 7.82 46.10
N CYS A 12 -8.79 8.01 45.12
CA CYS A 12 -8.43 7.94 43.71
C CYS A 12 -8.43 9.39 43.20
N GLY A 13 -7.23 9.95 43.02
CA GLY A 13 -7.02 11.26 42.43
C GLY A 13 -7.49 11.31 40.98
N VAL A 14 -8.78 11.55 40.77
CA VAL A 14 -9.32 11.96 39.49
C VAL A 14 -8.92 13.42 39.30
N LEU A 15 -7.86 13.66 38.53
CA LEU A 15 -7.52 14.97 38.00
C LEU A 15 -8.74 15.52 37.23
N LYS A 16 -9.50 16.41 37.86
CA LYS A 16 -10.50 17.25 37.20
C LYS A 16 -9.78 18.20 36.24
N VAL A 17 -9.62 17.77 34.98
CA VAL A 17 -9.23 18.67 33.89
C VAL A 17 -10.43 19.59 33.60
N SER A 18 -10.20 20.90 33.65
CA SER A 18 -11.25 21.91 33.47
C SER A 18 -11.87 21.85 32.07
N GLN A 19 -13.17 21.58 32.00
CA GLN A 19 -13.94 21.36 30.76
C GLN A 19 -14.40 22.64 30.03
N ASN A 20 -13.93 23.84 30.41
CA ASN A 20 -14.65 25.08 30.07
C ASN A 20 -14.16 25.90 28.85
N SER A 21 -13.15 25.48 28.07
CA SER A 21 -12.58 26.38 27.04
C SER A 21 -12.93 26.09 25.57
N VAL A 22 -13.72 25.05 25.24
CA VAL A 22 -13.86 24.59 23.84
C VAL A 22 -15.18 25.01 23.17
N ARG A 23 -16.15 25.57 23.90
CA ARG A 23 -17.52 25.80 23.36
C ARG A 23 -17.77 27.13 22.66
N GLU A 24 -16.85 28.10 22.68
CA GLU A 24 -17.18 29.48 22.26
C GLU A 24 -17.02 29.79 20.75
N THR A 25 -16.39 28.94 19.93
CA THR A 25 -16.01 29.38 18.57
C THR A 25 -16.87 28.85 17.42
N GLY A 26 -17.81 27.91 17.62
CA GLY A 26 -18.56 27.32 16.50
C GLY A 26 -17.71 26.54 15.48
N ILE A 27 -16.42 26.33 15.80
CA ILE A 27 -15.46 25.57 15.00
C ILE A 27 -15.60 24.09 15.37
N THR A 28 -15.87 23.22 14.40
CA THR A 28 -15.84 21.77 14.61
C THR A 28 -14.40 21.26 14.60
N GLU A 29 -13.90 20.65 15.68
CA GLU A 29 -12.53 20.13 15.78
C GLU A 29 -12.44 18.65 15.35
N TYR A 30 -11.81 18.37 14.21
CA TYR A 30 -11.62 17.02 13.68
C TYR A 30 -10.18 16.55 13.89
N ARG A 31 -9.92 15.48 14.63
CA ARG A 31 -8.55 14.95 14.75
C ARG A 31 -8.41 13.62 14.03
N ILE A 32 -7.36 13.50 13.25
CA ILE A 32 -7.19 12.35 12.37
C ILE A 32 -5.98 11.61 12.91
N ASN A 33 -6.19 10.50 13.60
CA ASN A 33 -5.10 9.68 14.08
C ASN A 33 -4.54 8.84 12.92
N ILE A 34 -3.70 9.50 12.13
CA ILE A 34 -3.13 8.95 10.91
C ILE A 34 -1.85 8.19 11.25
N GLY A 35 -1.88 6.86 11.16
CA GLY A 35 -0.68 6.16 10.72
C GLY A 35 -0.35 6.66 9.31
N ASN A 36 0.85 7.21 9.14
CA ASN A 36 1.38 8.02 8.05
C ASN A 36 1.53 7.28 6.70
N GLY A 37 0.45 6.60 6.29
CA GLY A 37 0.24 6.02 4.99
C GLY A 37 -0.43 7.00 4.03
N LEU A 38 -0.34 6.68 2.74
CA LEU A 38 -0.81 7.55 1.65
C LEU A 38 -2.28 7.99 1.81
N GLY A 39 -3.16 7.11 2.31
CA GLY A 39 -4.57 7.44 2.54
C GLY A 39 -4.78 8.55 3.57
N GLY A 40 -4.14 8.44 4.75
CA GLY A 40 -4.29 9.44 5.79
C GLY A 40 -3.72 10.80 5.39
N LEU A 41 -2.52 10.84 4.79
CA LEU A 41 -1.97 12.10 4.26
C LEU A 41 -2.84 12.70 3.15
N SER A 42 -3.42 11.88 2.28
CA SER A 42 -4.35 12.36 1.26
C SER A 42 -5.59 12.98 1.89
N LEU A 43 -6.12 12.38 2.98
CA LEU A 43 -7.28 12.92 3.69
C LEU A 43 -6.95 14.27 4.34
N TYR A 44 -5.77 14.40 4.96
CA TYR A 44 -5.32 15.68 5.51
C TYR A 44 -5.37 16.77 4.43
N HIS A 45 -4.73 16.54 3.28
CA HIS A 45 -4.72 17.51 2.19
C HIS A 45 -6.12 17.80 1.64
N ALA A 46 -6.99 16.80 1.55
CA ALA A 46 -8.38 16.97 1.12
C ALA A 46 -9.17 17.92 2.03
N LEU A 47 -8.98 17.82 3.35
CA LEU A 47 -9.64 18.69 4.32
C LEU A 47 -9.06 20.10 4.30
N ILE A 48 -7.73 20.24 4.29
CA ILE A 48 -7.07 21.56 4.20
C ILE A 48 -7.43 22.28 2.91
N LYS A 49 -7.51 21.57 1.78
CA LYS A 49 -7.96 22.12 0.49
C LYS A 49 -9.38 22.66 0.53
N ASN A 50 -10.26 22.10 1.37
CA ASN A 50 -11.66 22.51 1.48
C ASN A 50 -11.95 23.35 2.74
N LYS A 51 -10.92 23.91 3.39
CA LYS A 51 -11.07 24.71 4.61
C LYS A 51 -12.04 25.90 4.48
N ASP A 52 -12.16 26.48 3.27
CA ASP A 52 -13.05 27.63 3.02
C ASP A 52 -14.53 27.22 2.99
N LYS A 53 -14.83 25.94 2.77
CA LYS A 53 -16.21 25.41 2.82
C LYS A 53 -16.61 25.04 4.25
N LYS A 54 -15.65 24.57 5.03
CA LYS A 54 -15.80 24.18 6.43
C LYS A 54 -14.43 24.16 7.08
N GLU A 55 -14.31 24.80 8.23
CA GLU A 55 -13.05 24.82 8.97
C GLU A 55 -12.80 23.46 9.64
N PHE A 56 -11.57 22.95 9.51
CA PHE A 56 -11.12 21.70 10.11
C PHE A 56 -9.83 21.95 10.88
N ASN A 57 -9.82 21.68 12.20
CA ASN A 57 -8.59 21.67 12.99
C ASN A 57 -7.95 20.27 13.02
N VAL A 58 -7.14 19.94 12.00
CA VAL A 58 -6.60 18.60 11.81
C VAL A 58 -5.25 18.40 12.50
N LYS A 59 -5.18 17.46 13.45
CA LYS A 59 -3.93 16.91 13.99
C LYS A 59 -3.66 15.52 13.44
N ILE A 60 -2.38 15.19 13.20
CA ILE A 60 -1.88 13.89 12.74
C ILE A 60 -0.91 13.34 13.78
N PHE A 61 -1.06 12.06 14.15
CA PHE A 61 -0.22 11.38 15.12
C PHE A 61 0.41 10.13 14.51
N GLU A 62 1.72 10.02 14.53
CA GLU A 62 2.47 8.90 13.96
C GLU A 62 3.36 8.25 15.03
N ARG A 63 3.38 6.92 15.05
CA ARG A 63 4.19 6.12 15.99
C ARG A 63 5.69 6.17 15.69
N GLU A 64 6.07 6.36 14.44
CA GLU A 64 7.46 6.58 14.02
C GLU A 64 7.99 7.90 14.65
N SER A 65 9.29 7.98 14.91
CA SER A 65 9.94 9.16 15.48
C SER A 65 10.29 10.20 14.42
N SER A 66 10.39 9.79 13.15
CA SER A 66 10.67 10.68 12.01
C SER A 66 10.15 10.10 10.69
N PRO A 67 10.06 10.92 9.61
CA PRO A 67 9.72 10.45 8.27
C PRO A 67 10.64 9.33 7.75
N THR A 68 11.87 9.24 8.26
CA THR A 68 12.92 8.32 7.80
C THR A 68 13.12 7.09 8.68
N ASP A 69 12.41 6.99 9.80
CA ASP A 69 12.58 5.91 10.79
C ASP A 69 12.33 4.52 10.24
N ARG A 70 11.41 4.44 9.28
CA ARG A 70 11.06 3.21 8.63
C ARG A 70 11.13 3.39 7.14
N TRP A 71 11.58 2.34 6.50
CA TRP A 71 11.44 2.22 5.07
C TRP A 71 9.97 2.07 4.65
N GLN A 72 9.57 2.96 3.76
CA GLN A 72 8.21 3.10 3.24
C GLN A 72 8.10 2.58 1.80
N GLY A 73 9.07 1.80 1.32
CA GLY A 73 9.62 1.93 -0.03
C GLY A 73 9.37 0.84 -1.07
N TYR A 74 8.20 0.22 -1.18
CA TYR A 74 7.86 -0.50 -2.42
C TYR A 74 7.43 0.49 -3.51
N HIS A 75 7.64 0.13 -4.78
CA HIS A 75 6.87 0.76 -5.85
C HIS A 75 5.37 0.50 -5.66
N ILE A 76 4.54 1.44 -6.08
CA ILE A 76 3.09 1.28 -6.16
C ILE A 76 2.61 1.60 -7.58
N GLY A 77 1.59 0.89 -8.04
CA GLY A 77 0.87 1.23 -9.25
C GLY A 77 -0.34 2.10 -8.90
N LEU A 78 -0.36 3.34 -9.38
CA LEU A 78 -1.50 4.23 -9.25
C LEU A 78 -2.38 4.09 -10.49
N SER A 79 -3.61 3.60 -10.32
CA SER A 79 -4.60 3.49 -11.39
C SER A 79 -5.18 4.86 -11.77
N ASN A 80 -5.99 4.90 -12.83
CA ASN A 80 -6.78 6.07 -13.21
C ASN A 80 -7.66 6.61 -12.05
N TYR A 81 -8.35 5.74 -11.32
CA TYR A 81 -9.21 6.16 -10.20
C TYR A 81 -8.40 6.61 -8.99
N GLY A 82 -7.27 5.96 -8.70
CA GLY A 82 -6.34 6.40 -7.66
C GLY A 82 -5.74 7.77 -7.98
N ALA A 83 -5.33 7.99 -9.23
CA ALA A 83 -4.82 9.27 -9.72
C ALA A 83 -5.89 10.36 -9.62
N LYS A 84 -7.12 10.08 -10.05
CA LYS A 84 -8.25 11.02 -9.96
C LYS A 84 -8.52 11.42 -8.50
N SER A 85 -8.63 10.45 -7.59
CA SER A 85 -8.88 10.74 -6.18
C SER A 85 -7.71 11.46 -5.51
N LEU A 86 -6.45 11.15 -5.87
CA LEU A 86 -5.29 11.89 -5.40
C LEU A 86 -5.38 13.38 -5.78
N LEU A 87 -5.68 13.68 -7.05
CA LEU A 87 -5.82 15.06 -7.55
C LEU A 87 -7.03 15.79 -6.94
N ASN A 88 -8.11 15.08 -6.63
CA ASN A 88 -9.24 15.63 -5.89
C ASN A 88 -8.82 16.05 -4.46
N CYS A 89 -8.00 15.24 -3.80
CA CYS A 89 -7.53 15.49 -2.43
C CYS A 89 -6.55 16.65 -2.34
N ILE A 90 -5.54 16.70 -3.20
CA ILE A 90 -4.41 17.61 -2.97
C ILE A 90 -4.66 19.05 -3.45
N PRO A 91 -4.15 20.08 -2.74
CA PRO A 91 -4.14 21.46 -3.22
C PRO A 91 -3.07 21.66 -4.31
N SER A 92 -3.15 22.77 -5.06
CA SER A 92 -2.24 23.06 -6.18
C SER A 92 -0.77 23.12 -5.79
N SER A 93 -0.44 23.54 -4.57
CA SER A 93 0.93 23.58 -4.04
C SER A 93 1.56 22.18 -3.94
N ILE A 94 0.77 21.18 -3.53
CA ILE A 94 1.20 19.79 -3.45
C ILE A 94 1.18 19.15 -4.85
N ALA A 95 0.17 19.46 -5.66
CA ALA A 95 0.08 18.99 -7.05
C ALA A 95 1.30 19.41 -7.90
N ALA A 96 1.80 20.63 -7.70
CA ALA A 96 3.01 21.13 -8.37
C ALA A 96 4.28 20.32 -8.03
N ASN A 97 4.28 19.63 -6.88
CA ASN A 97 5.40 18.81 -6.42
C ASN A 97 5.26 17.32 -6.80
N LEU A 98 4.11 16.88 -7.33
CA LEU A 98 3.90 15.49 -7.75
C LEU A 98 4.96 14.96 -8.72
N PRO A 99 5.49 15.72 -9.70
CA PRO A 99 6.54 15.20 -10.59
C PRO A 99 7.82 14.75 -9.88
N LYS A 100 8.09 15.23 -8.65
CA LYS A 100 9.21 14.74 -7.81
C LYS A 100 9.03 13.29 -7.36
N ALA A 101 7.77 12.86 -7.18
CA ALA A 101 7.40 11.52 -6.76
C ALA A 101 7.02 10.62 -7.94
N MET A 102 6.27 11.20 -8.87
CA MET A 102 5.62 10.55 -10.00
C MET A 102 6.18 11.18 -11.29
N PRO A 103 7.45 10.95 -11.63
CA PRO A 103 8.01 11.51 -12.84
C PRO A 103 7.23 10.99 -14.05
N ASN A 104 7.06 11.87 -15.03
CA ASN A 104 6.35 11.57 -16.27
C ASN A 104 6.91 10.30 -16.93
N PRO A 105 6.07 9.51 -17.62
CA PRO A 105 6.55 8.37 -18.39
C PRO A 105 7.60 8.82 -19.40
N VAL A 106 8.65 8.03 -19.61
CA VAL A 106 9.59 8.30 -20.71
C VAL A 106 8.89 7.96 -22.03
N PRO A 107 8.62 8.95 -22.90
CA PRO A 107 7.85 8.73 -24.12
C PRO A 107 8.47 7.65 -25.00
N ASP A 108 7.64 6.77 -25.56
CA ASP A 108 8.02 5.68 -26.47
C ASP A 108 9.03 4.66 -25.91
N VAL A 109 9.37 4.77 -24.62
CA VAL A 109 10.27 3.86 -23.91
C VAL A 109 9.51 3.07 -22.87
N GLU A 110 8.85 3.72 -21.91
CA GLU A 110 8.18 3.03 -20.81
C GLU A 110 6.78 2.53 -21.19
N THR A 111 6.50 1.24 -20.94
CA THR A 111 5.13 0.70 -21.01
C THR A 111 4.56 0.55 -19.61
N HIS A 112 3.68 1.50 -19.23
CA HIS A 112 3.03 1.57 -17.92
C HIS A 112 1.87 0.56 -17.82
N GLY A 113 2.23 -0.71 -17.64
CA GLY A 113 1.31 -1.84 -17.54
C GLY A 113 1.93 -3.03 -16.82
N ILE A 114 1.30 -4.19 -16.97
CA ILE A 114 1.76 -5.46 -16.40
C ILE A 114 1.97 -6.51 -17.50
N ILE A 115 3.03 -7.28 -17.37
CA ILE A 115 3.27 -8.50 -18.15
C ILE A 115 3.38 -9.69 -17.21
N ILE A 116 2.74 -10.79 -17.57
CA ILE A 116 2.79 -12.07 -16.87
C ILE A 116 3.40 -13.09 -17.82
N THR A 117 4.46 -13.75 -17.38
CA THR A 117 5.15 -14.82 -18.09
C THR A 117 5.11 -16.13 -17.32
N ASP A 118 5.38 -17.23 -18.01
CA ASP A 118 5.62 -18.54 -17.39
C ASP A 118 7.03 -18.61 -16.78
N GLN A 119 7.42 -19.80 -16.32
CA GLN A 119 8.71 -20.03 -15.67
C GLN A 119 9.94 -19.96 -16.59
N VAL A 120 9.77 -19.85 -17.91
CA VAL A 120 10.89 -19.69 -18.88
C VAL A 120 10.86 -18.35 -19.61
N GLY A 121 9.83 -17.53 -19.37
CA GLY A 121 9.70 -16.19 -19.95
C GLY A 121 8.72 -16.08 -21.11
N ASN A 122 7.93 -17.11 -21.43
CA ASN A 122 6.90 -16.97 -22.45
C ASN A 122 5.75 -16.10 -21.93
N VAL A 123 5.28 -15.17 -22.75
CA VAL A 123 4.16 -14.29 -22.40
C VAL A 123 2.87 -15.09 -22.26
N LEU A 124 2.25 -14.97 -21.09
CA LEU A 124 0.94 -15.53 -20.77
C LEU A 124 -0.14 -14.46 -20.85
N LEU A 125 0.14 -13.25 -20.32
CA LEU A 125 -0.81 -12.15 -20.28
C LEU A 125 -0.06 -10.81 -20.35
N ALA A 126 -0.45 -9.92 -21.25
CA ALA A 126 0.05 -8.57 -21.38
C ALA A 126 -1.13 -7.67 -21.79
N PRO A 127 -1.94 -7.21 -20.81
CA PRO A 127 -3.12 -6.41 -21.13
C PRO A 127 -2.71 -5.08 -21.79
N PRO A 128 -3.42 -4.64 -22.83
CA PRO A 128 -3.14 -3.38 -23.48
C PRO A 128 -3.38 -2.21 -22.53
N THR A 129 -2.52 -1.21 -22.62
CA THR A 129 -2.61 0.03 -21.82
C THR A 129 -2.69 1.22 -22.74
N LYS A 130 -3.48 2.23 -22.34
CA LYS A 130 -3.49 3.52 -23.02
C LYS A 130 -2.28 4.34 -22.57
N PRO A 131 -1.50 4.90 -23.50
CA PRO A 131 -0.42 5.81 -23.16
C PRO A 131 -0.98 7.11 -22.56
N PHE A 132 -0.21 7.75 -21.70
CA PHE A 132 -0.51 9.03 -21.08
C PHE A 132 0.81 9.77 -20.83
N LYS A 133 0.79 11.09 -20.85
CA LYS A 133 2.00 11.92 -20.66
C LYS A 133 2.34 12.17 -19.20
N ASP A 134 1.35 12.12 -18.34
CA ASP A 134 1.48 12.43 -16.91
C ASP A 134 0.32 11.84 -16.10
N VAL A 135 0.34 12.08 -14.79
CA VAL A 135 -0.70 11.62 -13.86
C VAL A 135 -2.05 12.31 -14.10
N TYR A 136 -2.06 13.51 -14.69
CA TYR A 136 -3.27 14.28 -14.96
C TYR A 136 -4.04 13.71 -16.16
N GLU A 137 -3.34 13.29 -17.22
CA GLU A 137 -3.93 12.55 -18.33
C GLU A 137 -4.41 11.17 -17.86
N LEU A 138 -3.63 10.45 -17.05
CA LEU A 138 -4.05 9.18 -16.46
C LEU A 138 -5.37 9.30 -15.69
N ALA A 139 -5.53 10.35 -14.87
CA ALA A 139 -6.75 10.58 -14.10
C ALA A 139 -8.01 10.83 -14.95
N LYS A 140 -7.85 11.22 -16.23
CA LYS A 140 -8.94 11.44 -17.18
C LYS A 140 -9.32 10.17 -17.95
N ILE A 141 -8.49 9.14 -17.94
CA ILE A 141 -8.78 7.87 -18.61
C ILE A 141 -9.96 7.21 -17.90
N SER A 142 -11.08 7.05 -18.59
CA SER A 142 -12.32 6.47 -18.03
C SER A 142 -12.39 4.94 -18.13
N ARG A 143 -11.63 4.34 -19.07
CA ARG A 143 -11.65 2.90 -19.37
C ARG A 143 -10.24 2.38 -19.65
N GLY A 144 -9.96 1.17 -19.16
CA GLY A 144 -8.70 0.45 -19.38
C GLY A 144 -7.97 0.11 -18.08
N LEU A 145 -6.81 -0.55 -18.22
CA LEU A 145 -5.96 -1.01 -17.11
C LEU A 145 -4.67 -0.18 -16.94
N SER A 146 -4.64 1.04 -17.48
CA SER A 146 -3.48 1.93 -17.36
C SER A 146 -3.21 2.27 -15.89
N SER A 147 -1.93 2.15 -15.49
CA SER A 147 -1.47 2.52 -14.15
C SER A 147 -0.09 3.15 -14.20
N MET A 148 0.11 4.26 -13.51
CA MET A 148 1.44 4.86 -13.35
C MET A 148 2.20 4.19 -12.21
N ILE A 149 3.41 3.71 -12.49
CA ILE A 149 4.31 3.22 -11.46
C ILE A 149 4.99 4.40 -10.76
N THR A 150 4.97 4.42 -9.43
CA THR A 150 5.58 5.47 -8.61
C THR A 150 6.27 4.91 -7.38
N TYR A 151 7.22 5.68 -6.84
CA TYR A 151 7.95 5.38 -5.62
C TYR A 151 7.12 5.81 -4.40
N ARG A 152 6.67 4.84 -3.59
CA ARG A 152 5.80 5.11 -2.43
C ARG A 152 6.44 6.05 -1.42
N ASP A 153 7.74 5.93 -1.18
CA ASP A 153 8.53 6.81 -0.33
C ASP A 153 8.49 8.25 -0.85
N ARG A 154 8.73 8.45 -2.15
CA ARG A 154 8.73 9.81 -2.74
C ARG A 154 7.33 10.42 -2.75
N LEU A 155 6.29 9.62 -3.02
CA LEU A 155 4.91 10.11 -2.95
C LEU A 155 4.54 10.50 -1.53
N ARG A 156 4.96 9.72 -0.54
CA ARG A 156 4.78 10.05 0.87
C ARG A 156 5.54 11.34 1.24
N ASP A 157 6.77 11.52 0.79
CA ASP A 157 7.54 12.75 1.02
C ASP A 157 6.80 13.99 0.49
N VAL A 158 6.29 13.94 -0.74
CA VAL A 158 5.49 15.03 -1.32
C VAL A 158 4.21 15.28 -0.52
N LEU A 159 3.52 14.21 -0.10
CA LEU A 159 2.32 14.31 0.72
C LEU A 159 2.59 14.73 2.17
N LEU A 160 3.84 14.70 2.65
CA LEU A 160 4.23 15.21 3.97
C LEU A 160 4.54 16.71 3.96
N GLU A 161 4.69 17.33 2.80
CA GLU A 161 4.98 18.76 2.70
C GLU A 161 3.86 19.59 3.38
N GLY A 162 4.25 20.42 4.35
CA GLY A 162 3.33 21.30 5.08
C GLY A 162 2.40 20.59 6.07
N VAL A 163 2.67 19.34 6.42
CA VAL A 163 1.85 18.54 7.35
C VAL A 163 2.43 18.59 8.78
N PRO A 164 1.70 19.09 9.78
CA PRO A 164 2.17 19.19 11.17
C PRO A 164 2.05 17.87 11.94
N VAL A 165 2.82 16.85 11.52
CA VAL A 165 2.81 15.52 12.14
C VAL A 165 3.36 15.56 13.57
N GLN A 166 2.63 14.97 14.50
CA GLN A 166 3.08 14.67 15.85
C GLN A 166 3.70 13.28 15.89
N TRP A 167 5.04 13.22 15.89
CA TRP A 167 5.81 11.97 15.90
C TRP A 167 5.91 11.34 17.29
N ASN A 168 6.34 10.08 17.36
CA ASN A 168 6.43 9.28 18.60
C ASN A 168 5.07 9.09 19.31
N LYS A 169 3.96 9.15 18.57
CA LYS A 169 2.60 9.07 19.10
C LYS A 169 1.93 7.78 18.65
N LYS A 170 2.27 6.68 19.31
CA LYS A 170 1.64 5.38 19.07
C LYS A 170 0.31 5.29 19.81
N CYS A 171 -0.78 5.36 19.06
CA CYS A 171 -2.13 5.12 19.59
C CYS A 171 -2.22 3.72 20.20
N ILE A 172 -2.86 3.60 21.36
CA ILE A 172 -3.09 2.31 22.03
C ILE A 172 -4.58 2.00 22.22
N GLU A 173 -5.40 3.02 22.49
CA GLU A 173 -6.86 2.88 22.72
C GLU A 173 -7.57 4.22 22.50
N TYR A 174 -8.91 4.18 22.51
CA TYR A 174 -9.74 5.38 22.55
C TYR A 174 -10.94 5.21 23.48
N VAL A 175 -11.56 6.31 23.90
CA VAL A 175 -12.85 6.31 24.62
C VAL A 175 -13.78 7.29 23.92
N GLU A 176 -14.86 6.77 23.34
CA GLU A 176 -15.92 7.58 22.73
C GLU A 176 -16.94 7.99 23.79
N THR A 177 -17.22 9.29 23.89
CA THR A 177 -18.20 9.90 24.79
C THR A 177 -19.27 10.67 24.00
N LYS A 178 -20.23 11.29 24.68
CA LYS A 178 -21.25 12.11 24.02
C LYS A 178 -20.65 13.36 23.37
N GLU A 179 -19.56 13.87 23.94
CA GLU A 179 -18.89 15.11 23.56
C GLU A 179 -17.86 14.89 22.44
N GLY A 180 -17.26 13.70 22.34
CA GLY A 180 -16.22 13.41 21.36
C GLY A 180 -15.50 12.10 21.67
N VAL A 181 -14.21 12.03 21.33
CA VAL A 181 -13.37 10.84 21.46
C VAL A 181 -12.05 11.24 22.10
N TRP A 182 -11.72 10.60 23.22
CA TRP A 182 -10.40 10.67 23.83
C TRP A 182 -9.51 9.58 23.26
N VAL A 183 -8.28 9.92 22.92
CA VAL A 183 -7.29 9.00 22.35
C VAL A 183 -6.11 8.92 23.31
N SER A 184 -5.72 7.71 23.70
CA SER A 184 -4.56 7.46 24.56
C SER A 184 -3.37 6.98 23.72
N PHE A 185 -2.18 7.48 24.06
CA PHE A 185 -0.91 7.11 23.43
C PHE A 185 -0.01 6.34 24.40
N GLU A 186 0.92 5.56 23.85
CA GLU A 186 1.88 4.74 24.61
C GLU A 186 2.78 5.56 25.55
N ASP A 187 3.01 6.85 25.24
CA ASP A 187 3.77 7.78 26.08
C ASP A 187 2.98 8.32 27.30
N GLY A 188 1.76 7.84 27.51
CA GLY A 188 0.86 8.25 28.60
C GLY A 188 0.08 9.54 28.33
N THR A 189 0.31 10.20 27.19
CA THR A 189 -0.47 11.39 26.83
C THR A 189 -1.85 11.03 26.27
N GLN A 190 -2.78 11.99 26.37
CA GLN A 190 -4.12 11.86 25.84
C GLN A 190 -4.50 13.09 25.03
N GLU A 191 -5.34 12.88 24.00
CA GLU A 191 -5.84 13.95 23.13
C GLU A 191 -7.33 13.76 22.82
N PHE A 192 -8.10 14.84 22.88
CA PHE A 192 -9.55 14.83 22.62
C PHE A 192 -9.91 15.24 21.19
N CYS A 193 -10.96 14.68 20.56
CA CYS A 193 -11.42 15.09 19.22
C CYS A 193 -12.91 14.87 18.99
N ASN A 194 -13.55 15.57 18.04
CA ASN A 194 -14.96 15.29 17.72
C ASN A 194 -15.15 14.06 16.82
N ILE A 195 -14.18 13.79 15.96
CA ILE A 195 -14.10 12.61 15.08
C ILE A 195 -12.68 12.08 15.19
N LEU A 196 -12.56 10.76 15.28
CA LEU A 196 -11.32 10.00 15.20
C LEU A 196 -11.32 9.20 13.90
N VAL A 197 -10.25 9.29 13.12
CA VAL A 197 -10.06 8.45 11.93
C VAL A 197 -8.88 7.51 12.17
N GLY A 198 -9.12 6.20 12.07
CA GLY A 198 -8.07 5.17 12.08
C GLY A 198 -7.53 4.91 10.68
N ALA A 199 -6.28 5.29 10.45
CA ALA A 199 -5.53 5.03 9.21
C ALA A 199 -4.18 4.32 9.48
N ASP A 200 -4.11 3.57 10.57
CA ASP A 200 -2.94 2.96 11.20
C ASP A 200 -2.62 1.52 10.72
N GLY A 201 -3.15 1.17 9.55
CA GLY A 201 -2.81 -0.04 8.81
C GLY A 201 -3.40 -1.34 9.37
N ILE A 202 -2.99 -2.48 8.80
CA ILE A 202 -3.61 -3.79 9.10
C ILE A 202 -3.57 -4.19 10.58
N ASN A 203 -2.67 -3.65 11.40
CA ASN A 203 -2.61 -3.96 12.84
C ASN A 203 -3.29 -2.90 13.73
N SER A 204 -4.12 -2.04 13.15
CA SER A 204 -4.80 -0.92 13.81
C SER A 204 -5.43 -1.28 15.17
N PRO A 205 -4.95 -0.72 16.30
CA PRO A 205 -5.67 -0.74 17.58
C PRO A 205 -7.07 -0.13 17.47
N ILE A 206 -7.24 0.94 16.69
CA ILE A 206 -8.54 1.61 16.52
C ILE A 206 -9.55 0.65 15.89
N ARG A 207 -9.18 -0.06 14.80
CA ARG A 207 -10.04 -1.09 14.19
C ARG A 207 -10.36 -2.18 15.20
N LYS A 208 -9.36 -2.70 15.93
CA LYS A 208 -9.59 -3.80 16.89
C LYS A 208 -10.63 -3.43 17.95
N GLN A 209 -10.63 -2.19 18.43
CA GLN A 209 -11.63 -1.73 19.39
C GLN A 209 -12.99 -1.45 18.72
N LYS A 210 -13.02 -0.83 17.54
CA LYS A 210 -14.29 -0.55 16.82
C LYS A 210 -14.99 -1.82 16.32
N LEU A 211 -14.22 -2.79 15.84
CA LEU A 211 -14.69 -3.99 15.14
C LEU A 211 -13.92 -5.24 15.63
N PRO A 212 -14.12 -5.68 16.88
CA PRO A 212 -13.39 -6.82 17.45
C PRO A 212 -13.65 -8.15 16.73
N GLU A 213 -14.81 -8.27 16.08
CA GLU A 213 -15.20 -9.45 15.28
C GLU A 213 -14.51 -9.48 13.90
N LEU A 214 -13.96 -8.36 13.43
CA LEU A 214 -13.34 -8.26 12.12
C LEU A 214 -11.97 -8.96 12.11
N GLN A 215 -11.87 -10.06 11.39
CA GLN A 215 -10.73 -10.98 11.44
C GLN A 215 -9.63 -10.57 10.44
N ILE A 216 -8.39 -10.84 10.81
CA ILE A 216 -7.25 -10.87 9.88
C ILE A 216 -7.01 -12.32 9.49
N VAL A 217 -6.97 -12.60 8.19
CA VAL A 217 -6.72 -13.94 7.66
C VAL A 217 -5.30 -14.04 7.11
N ASN A 218 -4.64 -15.15 7.43
CA ASN A 218 -3.35 -15.53 6.85
C ASN A 218 -3.59 -16.69 5.87
N TYR A 219 -3.01 -16.64 4.67
CA TYR A 219 -3.31 -17.63 3.62
C TYR A 219 -2.26 -18.74 3.46
N GLY A 220 -1.28 -18.83 4.37
CA GLY A 220 -0.15 -19.75 4.20
C GLY A 220 0.77 -19.39 3.03
N ILE A 221 0.77 -18.13 2.57
CA ILE A 221 1.64 -17.66 1.49
C ILE A 221 2.65 -16.68 2.07
N ILE A 222 3.92 -16.91 1.76
CA ILE A 222 5.03 -16.04 2.16
C ILE A 222 5.36 -15.10 1.00
N HIS A 223 5.67 -13.85 1.32
CA HIS A 223 6.35 -12.94 0.41
C HIS A 223 7.66 -12.43 1.02
N VAL A 224 8.67 -12.31 0.18
CA VAL A 224 9.95 -11.69 0.48
C VAL A 224 10.12 -10.55 -0.51
N GLY A 225 10.23 -9.32 0.00
CA GLY A 225 10.40 -8.12 -0.82
C GLY A 225 11.75 -7.47 -0.59
N ALA A 226 12.40 -7.03 -1.66
CA ALA A 226 13.66 -6.30 -1.67
C ALA A 226 13.61 -5.14 -2.66
N ASP A 227 14.29 -4.04 -2.35
CA ASP A 227 14.55 -2.98 -3.33
C ASP A 227 16.01 -3.04 -3.73
N ILE A 228 16.25 -2.99 -5.04
CA ILE A 228 17.56 -3.19 -5.66
C ILE A 228 17.89 -2.08 -6.64
N SER A 229 19.18 -1.83 -6.79
CA SER A 229 19.76 -0.94 -7.80
C SER A 229 20.28 -1.80 -8.95
N ILE A 230 19.55 -1.84 -10.06
CA ILE A 230 19.84 -2.72 -11.21
C ILE A 230 20.78 -2.00 -12.18
N PRO A 231 21.99 -2.51 -12.46
CA PRO A 231 22.87 -1.95 -13.48
C PRO A 231 22.27 -2.14 -14.88
N LYS A 232 22.59 -1.23 -15.81
CA LYS A 232 22.00 -1.18 -17.15
C LYS A 232 22.03 -2.52 -17.89
N HIS A 233 23.13 -3.25 -17.88
CA HIS A 233 23.25 -4.52 -18.59
C HIS A 233 22.27 -5.59 -18.08
N LEU A 234 21.98 -5.65 -16.77
CA LEU A 234 20.95 -6.54 -16.22
C LEU A 234 19.55 -6.02 -16.52
N MET A 235 19.35 -4.70 -16.55
CA MET A 235 18.08 -4.11 -16.99
C MET A 235 17.81 -4.41 -18.47
N ASP A 236 18.83 -4.37 -19.33
CA ASP A 236 18.72 -4.73 -20.75
C ASP A 236 18.37 -6.22 -20.92
N LYS A 237 18.97 -7.12 -20.12
CA LYS A 237 18.57 -8.54 -20.07
C LYS A 237 17.11 -8.68 -19.66
N ALA A 238 16.66 -7.96 -18.63
CA ALA A 238 15.27 -8.01 -18.18
C ALA A 238 14.30 -7.50 -19.27
N ASN A 239 14.64 -6.40 -19.94
CA ASN A 239 13.85 -5.83 -21.03
C ASN A 239 13.79 -6.74 -22.26
N LYS A 240 14.84 -7.54 -22.52
CA LYS A 240 14.82 -8.54 -23.60
C LYS A 240 13.76 -9.63 -23.36
N ILE A 241 13.50 -9.99 -22.10
CA ILE A 241 12.52 -11.02 -21.74
C ILE A 241 11.10 -10.41 -21.63
N HIS A 242 10.98 -9.29 -20.92
CA HIS A 242 9.68 -8.73 -20.54
C HIS A 242 9.23 -7.54 -21.41
N GLY A 243 10.05 -7.10 -22.36
CA GLY A 243 9.91 -5.80 -22.99
C GLY A 243 10.13 -4.67 -21.99
N ASN A 244 9.78 -3.44 -22.38
CA ASN A 244 9.88 -2.27 -21.52
C ASN A 244 8.66 -2.10 -20.57
N VAL A 245 8.05 -3.22 -20.16
CA VAL A 245 6.88 -3.22 -19.27
C VAL A 245 7.33 -3.06 -17.83
N LEU A 246 6.73 -2.11 -17.13
CA LEU A 246 7.24 -1.68 -15.82
C LEU A 246 6.88 -2.59 -14.64
N ALA A 247 5.83 -3.42 -14.78
CA ALA A 247 5.49 -4.45 -13.81
C ALA A 247 5.55 -5.84 -14.47
N CYS A 248 6.50 -6.66 -14.03
CA CYS A 248 6.75 -7.98 -14.57
C CYS A 248 6.42 -9.05 -13.54
N LYS A 249 5.64 -10.05 -13.91
CA LYS A 249 5.31 -11.19 -13.05
C LYS A 249 5.68 -12.50 -13.74
N THR A 250 6.34 -13.40 -13.04
CA THR A 250 6.68 -14.72 -13.56
C THR A 250 6.06 -15.80 -12.68
N LEU A 251 5.33 -16.74 -13.30
CA LEU A 251 4.62 -17.80 -12.59
C LEU A 251 5.43 -19.10 -12.62
N GLY A 252 5.64 -19.70 -11.45
CA GLY A 252 6.24 -21.01 -11.30
C GLY A 252 5.21 -22.13 -11.45
N THR A 253 5.66 -23.37 -11.44
CA THR A 253 4.79 -24.55 -11.52
C THR A 253 4.35 -25.04 -10.14
N LYS A 254 5.10 -24.69 -9.09
CA LYS A 254 4.87 -25.12 -7.70
C LYS A 254 4.22 -24.04 -6.83
N GLY A 255 3.57 -23.06 -7.45
CA GLY A 255 2.90 -21.97 -6.75
C GLY A 255 3.82 -20.80 -6.37
N ASP A 256 5.12 -20.90 -6.65
CA ASP A 256 6.01 -19.78 -6.47
C ASP A 256 5.84 -18.75 -7.61
N SER A 257 6.08 -17.47 -7.31
CA SER A 257 6.04 -16.41 -8.30
C SER A 257 7.05 -15.32 -7.98
N THR A 258 7.59 -14.70 -9.03
CA THR A 258 8.38 -13.48 -8.90
C THR A 258 7.59 -12.31 -9.44
N PHE A 259 7.70 -11.17 -8.79
CA PHE A 259 7.16 -9.91 -9.26
C PHE A 259 8.23 -8.83 -9.17
N MET A 260 8.40 -8.06 -10.23
CA MET A 260 9.34 -6.96 -10.30
C MET A 260 8.61 -5.71 -10.77
N MET A 261 8.80 -4.60 -10.07
CA MET A 261 8.34 -3.27 -10.49
C MET A 261 9.53 -2.34 -10.64
N THR A 262 9.57 -1.57 -11.72
CA THR A 262 10.68 -0.66 -12.02
C THR A 262 10.20 0.58 -12.76
N ARG A 263 11.03 1.63 -12.78
CA ARG A 263 10.95 2.73 -13.75
C ARG A 263 12.19 2.66 -14.63
N LEU A 264 12.06 2.93 -15.92
CA LEU A 264 13.20 3.07 -16.84
C LEU A 264 13.79 4.48 -16.79
N ILE A 265 13.87 5.03 -15.59
CA ILE A 265 14.48 6.33 -15.28
C ILE A 265 15.71 6.02 -14.43
N PRO A 266 16.93 6.30 -14.93
CA PRO A 266 18.14 6.09 -14.17
C PRO A 266 18.13 6.88 -12.86
N ILE A 267 18.67 6.26 -11.81
CA ILE A 267 18.95 6.95 -10.56
C ILE A 267 20.04 7.98 -10.85
N LYS A 268 19.76 9.26 -10.58
CA LYS A 268 20.77 10.31 -10.63
C LYS A 268 21.77 10.06 -9.49
N GLN A 269 22.95 9.54 -9.80
CA GLN A 269 24.05 9.49 -8.84
C GLN A 269 24.61 10.91 -8.70
N GLU A 270 24.58 11.49 -7.50
CA GLU A 270 25.18 12.79 -7.21
C GLU A 270 26.71 12.65 -7.18
N GLN A 271 27.29 12.46 -8.36
CA GLN A 271 28.68 12.69 -8.72
C GLN A 271 28.73 12.53 -10.24
N ASN A 272 29.21 13.55 -10.95
CA ASN A 272 29.48 13.52 -12.39
C ASN A 272 30.55 12.46 -12.70
N ASP A 273 30.19 11.18 -12.66
CA ASP A 273 30.94 10.11 -13.27
C ASP A 273 30.16 9.63 -14.49
N GLU A 274 30.31 10.36 -15.60
CA GLU A 274 29.94 9.89 -16.95
C GLU A 274 30.61 8.54 -17.30
N LYS A 275 31.52 8.05 -16.47
CA LYS A 275 32.21 6.75 -16.58
C LYS A 275 31.45 5.57 -15.99
N ASN A 276 30.45 5.77 -15.11
CA ASN A 276 29.75 4.66 -14.45
C ASN A 276 28.47 4.28 -15.20
N GLU A 277 28.22 2.97 -15.30
CA GLU A 277 27.02 2.41 -15.91
C GLU A 277 25.75 2.92 -15.18
N PRO A 278 24.67 3.34 -15.90
CA PRO A 278 23.47 3.83 -15.25
C PRO A 278 22.77 2.70 -14.49
N HIS A 279 22.16 3.06 -13.36
CA HIS A 279 21.43 2.13 -12.51
C HIS A 279 19.96 2.52 -12.39
N TYR A 280 19.09 1.53 -12.21
CA TYR A 280 17.64 1.68 -12.13
C TYR A 280 17.12 1.14 -10.80
N ARG A 281 16.17 1.83 -10.18
CA ARG A 281 15.54 1.35 -8.95
C ARG A 281 14.45 0.34 -9.30
N ALA A 282 14.48 -0.83 -8.67
CA ALA A 282 13.43 -1.82 -8.79
C ALA A 282 13.03 -2.40 -7.43
N THR A 283 11.73 -2.70 -7.30
CA THR A 283 11.20 -3.54 -6.23
C THR A 283 11.08 -4.96 -6.76
N LEU A 284 11.73 -5.91 -6.09
CA LEU A 284 11.67 -7.34 -6.34
C LEU A 284 10.88 -8.03 -5.22
N VAL A 285 9.95 -8.90 -5.60
CA VAL A 285 9.16 -9.69 -4.65
C VAL A 285 9.15 -11.14 -5.11
N TYR A 286 9.53 -12.05 -4.22
CA TYR A 286 9.34 -13.49 -4.39
C TYR A 286 8.23 -13.97 -3.45
N SER A 287 7.22 -14.64 -3.99
CA SER A 287 6.10 -15.18 -3.21
C SER A 287 5.98 -16.67 -3.42
N TYR A 288 5.67 -17.42 -2.37
CA TYR A 288 5.59 -18.88 -2.42
C TYR A 288 4.73 -19.45 -1.26
N PRO A 289 4.13 -20.65 -1.42
CA PRO A 289 3.42 -21.33 -0.34
C PRO A 289 4.36 -21.71 0.81
N SER A 290 3.96 -21.42 2.04
CA SER A 290 4.76 -21.65 3.26
C SER A 290 5.14 -23.12 3.48
N GLU A 291 4.39 -24.05 2.90
CA GLU A 291 4.65 -25.48 2.92
C GLU A 291 5.99 -25.83 2.26
N LEU A 292 6.48 -25.00 1.34
CA LEU A 292 7.78 -25.19 0.67
C LEU A 292 8.98 -24.92 1.59
N ASP A 293 8.77 -24.33 2.77
CA ASP A 293 9.82 -24.21 3.79
C ASP A 293 10.12 -25.57 4.49
N ASN A 294 9.20 -26.55 4.40
CA ASN A 294 9.26 -27.79 5.19
C ASN A 294 9.75 -29.04 4.41
N VAL A 295 10.30 -28.88 3.21
CA VAL A 295 10.68 -30.03 2.36
C VAL A 295 11.92 -30.76 2.92
N GLU A 296 11.78 -32.09 3.08
CA GLU A 296 12.52 -32.99 4.00
C GLU A 296 14.03 -33.16 3.82
N SER A 297 14.69 -32.60 2.79
CA SER A 297 16.08 -32.97 2.49
C SER A 297 17.14 -32.22 3.30
N GLU A 298 16.80 -31.15 4.00
CA GLU A 298 17.63 -30.44 4.98
C GLU A 298 16.76 -29.36 5.62
N LYS A 299 16.52 -29.39 6.93
CA LYS A 299 15.83 -28.31 7.65
C LYS A 299 16.74 -27.08 7.68
N VAL A 300 16.86 -26.38 6.55
CA VAL A 300 17.55 -25.09 6.48
C VAL A 300 16.73 -24.13 7.34
N LYS A 301 17.22 -23.86 8.55
CA LYS A 301 16.61 -22.89 9.46
C LYS A 301 16.86 -21.50 8.89
N VAL A 302 15.84 -20.92 8.28
CA VAL A 302 15.86 -19.53 7.81
C VAL A 302 15.68 -18.61 9.00
N ASP A 303 16.60 -17.65 9.17
CA ASP A 303 16.53 -16.61 10.19
C ASP A 303 15.98 -15.32 9.57
N ASP A 304 14.74 -14.97 9.92
CA ASP A 304 14.09 -13.74 9.43
C ASP A 304 14.69 -12.45 10.00
N ASN A 305 15.66 -12.52 10.92
CA ASN A 305 16.43 -11.37 11.38
C ASN A 305 17.76 -11.20 10.62
N ASP A 306 18.15 -12.18 9.79
CA ASP A 306 19.32 -12.12 8.92
C ASP A 306 18.87 -12.05 7.44
N PRO A 307 18.92 -10.86 6.81
CA PRO A 307 18.60 -10.72 5.39
C PRO A 307 19.39 -11.67 4.49
N SER A 308 20.64 -12.03 4.84
CA SER A 308 21.46 -12.97 4.06
C SER A 308 20.85 -14.37 4.07
N SER A 309 20.43 -14.86 5.24
CA SER A 309 19.72 -16.14 5.40
C SER A 309 18.47 -16.19 4.52
N VAL A 310 17.67 -15.12 4.51
CA VAL A 310 16.44 -15.03 3.71
C VAL A 310 16.73 -14.99 2.21
N ILE A 311 17.72 -14.20 1.77
CA ILE A 311 18.11 -14.12 0.35
C ILE A 311 18.59 -15.47 -0.18
N GLU A 312 19.46 -16.16 0.57
CA GLU A 312 19.97 -17.48 0.15
C GLU A 312 18.86 -18.53 0.10
N HIS A 313 17.89 -18.46 1.02
CA HIS A 313 16.68 -19.30 0.95
C HIS A 313 15.85 -19.04 -0.30
N VAL A 314 15.61 -17.77 -0.67
CA VAL A 314 14.90 -17.42 -1.90
C VAL A 314 15.65 -17.93 -3.13
N LYS A 315 16.97 -17.71 -3.21
CA LYS A 315 17.80 -18.20 -4.32
C LYS A 315 17.77 -19.72 -4.42
N ARG A 316 17.80 -20.43 -3.29
CA ARG A 316 17.64 -21.89 -3.24
C ARG A 316 16.29 -22.32 -3.82
N LEU A 317 15.18 -21.72 -3.39
CA LEU A 317 13.85 -22.01 -3.93
C LEU A 317 13.79 -21.75 -5.44
N ILE A 318 14.36 -20.65 -5.93
CA ILE A 318 14.43 -20.36 -7.37
C ILE A 318 15.18 -21.48 -8.11
N ARG A 319 16.37 -21.89 -7.64
CA ARG A 319 17.16 -22.98 -8.26
C ARG A 319 16.43 -24.32 -8.26
N THR A 320 15.68 -24.62 -7.20
CA THR A 320 14.98 -25.90 -7.06
C THR A 320 13.67 -25.95 -7.85
N LEU A 321 12.94 -24.85 -7.93
CA LEU A 321 11.58 -24.81 -8.48
C LEU A 321 11.52 -24.36 -9.94
N ARG A 322 12.54 -23.64 -10.43
CA ARG A 322 12.58 -23.09 -11.79
C ARG A 322 13.50 -23.91 -12.70
N PRO A 323 13.16 -24.03 -14.00
CA PRO A 323 14.04 -24.69 -14.97
C PRO A 323 15.31 -23.88 -15.20
N ASP A 324 16.40 -24.55 -15.60
CA ASP A 324 17.62 -23.87 -16.03
C ASP A 324 17.39 -23.13 -17.36
N CYS A 325 17.39 -21.80 -17.32
CA CYS A 325 17.12 -20.93 -18.46
C CYS A 325 17.61 -19.49 -18.19
N GLU A 326 17.59 -18.65 -19.23
CA GLU A 326 17.99 -17.23 -19.16
C GLU A 326 17.21 -16.47 -18.07
N LEU A 327 15.90 -16.72 -17.93
CA LEU A 327 15.07 -16.09 -16.90
C LEU A 327 15.51 -16.48 -15.48
N THR A 328 15.76 -17.77 -15.22
CA THR A 328 16.21 -18.23 -13.89
C THR A 328 17.55 -17.61 -13.52
N ASN A 329 18.50 -17.54 -14.46
CA ASN A 329 19.79 -16.90 -14.24
C ASN A 329 19.63 -15.41 -13.93
N LEU A 330 18.79 -14.68 -14.68
CA LEU A 330 18.47 -13.29 -14.39
C LEU A 330 17.89 -13.12 -12.98
N LEU A 331 16.92 -13.95 -12.57
CA LEU A 331 16.31 -13.85 -11.25
C LEU A 331 17.35 -14.03 -10.12
N LEU A 332 18.30 -14.96 -10.29
CA LEU A 332 19.38 -15.16 -9.32
C LEU A 332 20.33 -13.95 -9.27
N GLU A 333 20.74 -13.42 -10.44
CA GLU A 333 21.57 -12.21 -10.54
C GLU A 333 20.88 -11.00 -9.87
N LEU A 334 19.56 -10.85 -10.03
CA LEU A 334 18.79 -9.78 -9.38
C LEU A 334 18.74 -9.93 -7.85
N TRP A 335 18.60 -11.16 -7.33
CA TRP A 335 18.65 -11.41 -5.89
C TRP A 335 20.04 -11.24 -5.30
N ASP A 336 21.12 -11.36 -6.09
CA ASP A 336 22.49 -11.05 -5.64
C ASP A 336 22.70 -9.54 -5.40
N LEU A 337 21.88 -8.67 -6.00
CA LEU A 337 21.89 -7.23 -5.75
C LEU A 337 21.16 -6.83 -4.46
N ALA A 338 20.43 -7.76 -3.83
CA ALA A 338 19.64 -7.48 -2.65
C ALA A 338 20.54 -7.17 -1.43
N PRO A 339 20.26 -6.11 -0.65
CA PRO A 339 21.14 -5.74 0.46
C PRO A 339 21.05 -6.74 1.61
N LYS A 340 22.20 -7.31 1.97
CA LYS A 340 22.39 -8.31 3.04
C LYS A 340 22.46 -7.72 4.44
N THR A 341 22.76 -6.44 4.55
CA THR A 341 22.83 -5.68 5.80
C THR A 341 22.19 -4.32 5.59
N ILE A 342 22.00 -3.55 6.66
CA ILE A 342 21.63 -2.15 6.56
C ILE A 342 22.65 -1.44 5.66
N PRO A 343 22.24 -0.85 4.53
CA PRO A 343 23.15 -0.14 3.65
C PRO A 343 23.68 1.12 4.33
N ASN A 344 25.00 1.20 4.47
CA ASN A 344 25.69 2.40 4.93
C ASN A 344 26.38 3.16 3.78
N ASP A 345 26.33 2.62 2.56
CA ASP A 345 26.93 3.21 1.36
C ASP A 345 25.82 3.80 0.47
N PRO A 346 25.64 5.13 0.48
CA PRO A 346 24.59 5.80 -0.30
C PRO A 346 24.84 5.75 -1.81
N ILE A 347 26.07 5.46 -2.26
CA ILE A 347 26.40 5.34 -3.68
C ILE A 347 25.90 3.99 -4.21
N LYS A 348 26.13 2.90 -3.46
CA LYS A 348 25.64 1.55 -3.82
C LYS A 348 24.14 1.39 -3.58
N PHE A 349 23.61 2.08 -2.57
CA PHE A 349 22.21 1.98 -2.16
C PHE A 349 21.62 3.39 -2.00
N PRO A 350 21.19 4.01 -3.11
CA PRO A 350 20.69 5.39 -3.13
C PRO A 350 19.29 5.54 -2.49
N PHE A 351 18.83 4.54 -1.75
CA PHE A 351 17.52 4.50 -1.12
C PHE A 351 17.69 4.94 0.33
N LYS A 352 17.03 6.06 0.68
CA LYS A 352 17.18 6.74 1.99
C LYS A 352 16.87 5.89 3.21
N THR A 353 16.17 4.79 3.02
CA THR A 353 15.69 3.92 4.08
C THR A 353 15.90 2.47 3.64
N TYR A 354 16.04 1.54 4.59
CA TYR A 354 16.15 0.12 4.32
C TYR A 354 15.15 -0.63 5.18
N ASN A 355 14.36 -1.51 4.55
CA ASN A 355 13.56 -2.49 5.27
C ASN A 355 14.36 -3.79 5.23
N PRO A 356 14.67 -4.39 6.39
CA PRO A 356 15.23 -5.73 6.42
C PRO A 356 14.40 -6.66 5.54
N ILE A 357 15.11 -7.44 4.71
CA ILE A 357 14.51 -8.47 3.89
C ILE A 357 14.14 -9.61 4.84
N GLN A 358 12.85 -9.92 4.90
CA GLN A 358 12.27 -10.91 5.79
C GLN A 358 11.19 -11.67 5.06
N ARG A 359 10.95 -12.93 5.45
CA ARG A 359 9.73 -13.62 5.05
C ARG A 359 8.57 -13.03 5.80
N ARG A 360 7.54 -12.61 5.07
CA ARG A 360 6.31 -12.09 5.65
C ARG A 360 5.13 -12.90 5.15
N MET A 361 4.33 -13.37 6.09
CA MET A 361 3.08 -14.01 5.76
C MET A 361 2.14 -12.99 5.13
N MET A 362 1.53 -13.37 4.02
CA MET A 362 0.51 -12.56 3.34
C MET A 362 -0.78 -12.62 4.15
N ARG A 363 -1.36 -11.43 4.39
CA ARG A 363 -2.53 -11.25 5.23
C ARG A 363 -3.49 -10.24 4.60
N ASP A 364 -4.76 -10.42 4.88
CA ASP A 364 -5.79 -9.41 4.62
C ASP A 364 -6.78 -9.33 5.77
N ILE A 365 -7.72 -8.41 5.66
CA ILE A 365 -8.92 -8.36 6.49
C ILE A 365 -10.00 -9.20 5.83
N ASP A 366 -10.76 -9.99 6.58
CA ASP A 366 -11.91 -10.71 6.05
C ASP A 366 -13.20 -9.90 6.14
N PRO A 367 -13.70 -9.31 5.04
CA PRO A 367 -14.91 -8.49 5.09
C PRO A 367 -16.15 -9.30 5.44
N MET A 368 -16.09 -10.64 5.30
CA MET A 368 -17.22 -11.54 5.60
C MET A 368 -17.29 -11.95 7.08
N SER A 369 -16.28 -11.61 7.89
CA SER A 369 -16.23 -12.04 9.29
C SER A 369 -17.12 -11.21 10.22
N ILE A 370 -17.74 -10.14 9.71
CA ILE A 370 -18.67 -9.29 10.44
C ILE A 370 -19.90 -8.99 9.57
N LYS A 371 -21.10 -8.99 10.16
CA LYS A 371 -22.35 -8.80 9.42
C LYS A 371 -22.62 -7.34 9.02
N SER A 372 -22.28 -6.40 9.90
CA SER A 372 -22.52 -4.97 9.71
C SER A 372 -21.57 -4.12 10.54
N TRP A 373 -21.30 -2.91 10.07
CA TRP A 373 -20.53 -1.91 10.81
C TRP A 373 -21.48 -0.94 11.51
N SER A 374 -21.18 -0.57 12.75
CA SER A 374 -21.83 0.55 13.43
C SER A 374 -21.04 1.83 13.17
N SER A 375 -21.69 2.79 12.51
CA SER A 375 -21.15 4.14 12.30
C SER A 375 -21.11 4.91 13.62
N SER A 376 -20.00 5.61 13.87
CA SER A 376 -19.84 6.45 15.06
C SER A 376 -18.86 7.59 14.76
N ARG A 377 -18.42 8.33 15.80
CA ARG A 377 -17.37 9.33 15.67
C ARG A 377 -16.01 8.72 15.33
N VAL A 378 -15.89 7.41 15.36
CA VAL A 378 -14.68 6.67 14.98
C VAL A 378 -14.86 6.05 13.60
N VAL A 379 -14.04 6.46 12.63
CA VAL A 379 -14.10 6.05 11.23
C VAL A 379 -12.79 5.38 10.82
N LEU A 380 -12.82 4.43 9.89
CA LEU A 380 -11.60 3.76 9.39
C LEU A 380 -11.39 4.05 7.90
N LEU A 381 -10.14 4.07 7.46
CA LEU A 381 -9.78 4.11 6.03
C LEU A 381 -8.53 3.30 5.72
N GLY A 382 -8.33 2.98 4.44
CA GLY A 382 -7.15 2.25 3.97
C GLY A 382 -6.99 0.88 4.64
N ASP A 383 -5.74 0.46 4.85
CA ASP A 383 -5.42 -0.86 5.39
C ASP A 383 -5.96 -1.10 6.82
N ALA A 384 -6.32 -0.06 7.56
CA ALA A 384 -7.00 -0.22 8.85
C ALA A 384 -8.42 -0.79 8.67
N ALA A 385 -9.10 -0.46 7.56
CA ALA A 385 -10.44 -0.90 7.22
C ALA A 385 -10.46 -2.16 6.34
N HIS A 386 -9.60 -2.23 5.32
CA HIS A 386 -9.70 -3.21 4.24
C HIS A 386 -8.35 -3.64 3.67
N ALA A 387 -7.34 -3.82 4.52
CA ALA A 387 -6.07 -4.39 4.08
C ALA A 387 -6.29 -5.64 3.23
N MET A 388 -5.57 -5.72 2.13
CA MET A 388 -5.75 -6.73 1.09
C MET A 388 -4.42 -7.28 0.61
N SER A 389 -4.45 -8.44 -0.04
CA SER A 389 -3.29 -8.96 -0.76
C SER A 389 -2.75 -7.92 -1.76
N PRO A 390 -1.42 -7.69 -1.82
CA PRO A 390 -0.82 -6.69 -2.71
C PRO A 390 -0.81 -7.11 -4.19
N ILE A 391 -1.21 -8.34 -4.50
CA ILE A 391 -1.06 -8.96 -5.83
C ILE A 391 -1.72 -8.17 -6.97
N LEU A 392 -2.79 -7.42 -6.70
CA LEU A 392 -3.48 -6.60 -7.70
C LEU A 392 -3.13 -5.11 -7.63
N GLY A 393 -2.28 -4.68 -6.70
CA GLY A 393 -1.90 -3.27 -6.54
C GLY A 393 -3.04 -2.33 -6.11
N LEU A 394 -4.13 -2.85 -5.54
CA LEU A 394 -5.35 -2.07 -5.29
C LEU A 394 -5.36 -1.30 -3.95
N GLY A 395 -4.55 -1.72 -2.96
CA GLY A 395 -4.62 -1.16 -1.59
C GLY A 395 -4.39 0.34 -1.52
N ALA A 396 -3.31 0.85 -2.12
CA ALA A 396 -2.99 2.28 -2.11
C ALA A 396 -4.06 3.11 -2.86
N ASN A 397 -4.56 2.59 -3.97
CA ASN A 397 -5.61 3.24 -4.75
C ASN A 397 -6.91 3.35 -3.95
N ASN A 398 -7.32 2.28 -3.27
CA ASN A 398 -8.49 2.29 -2.39
C ASN A 398 -8.31 3.24 -1.21
N ALA A 399 -7.14 3.27 -0.57
CA ALA A 399 -6.86 4.18 0.55
C ALA A 399 -6.92 5.67 0.15
N ILE A 400 -6.43 6.02 -1.05
CA ILE A 400 -6.53 7.39 -1.59
C ILE A 400 -7.98 7.73 -1.98
N GLN A 401 -8.72 6.76 -2.53
CA GLN A 401 -10.12 6.96 -2.86
C GLN A 401 -10.99 7.11 -1.61
N ASP A 402 -10.65 6.43 -0.52
CA ASP A 402 -11.30 6.62 0.77
C ASP A 402 -11.09 8.04 1.29
N ALA A 403 -9.87 8.59 1.18
CA ALA A 403 -9.58 9.96 1.57
C ALA A 403 -10.46 10.97 0.83
N ASP A 404 -10.59 10.82 -0.49
CA ASP A 404 -11.45 11.67 -1.33
C ASP A 404 -12.91 11.60 -0.85
N LYS A 405 -13.47 10.40 -0.72
CA LYS A 405 -14.88 10.22 -0.35
C LYS A 405 -15.18 10.59 1.10
N LEU A 406 -14.29 10.25 2.04
CA LEU A 406 -14.44 10.61 3.44
C LEU A 406 -14.36 12.12 3.63
N SER A 407 -13.49 12.82 2.90
CA SER A 407 -13.44 14.29 2.96
C SER A 407 -14.78 14.92 2.56
N GLN A 408 -15.44 14.39 1.52
CA GLN A 408 -16.75 14.85 1.06
C GLN A 408 -17.85 14.56 2.08
N ALA A 409 -17.78 13.43 2.79
CA ALA A 409 -18.69 13.11 3.89
C ALA A 409 -18.49 14.06 5.09
N LEU A 410 -17.24 14.32 5.49
CA LEU A 410 -16.91 15.18 6.63
C LEU A 410 -17.29 16.65 6.40
N LEU A 411 -17.24 17.12 5.14
CA LEU A 411 -17.75 18.44 4.76
C LEU A 411 -19.24 18.60 5.06
N LYS A 412 -20.03 17.53 4.93
CA LYS A 412 -21.48 17.53 5.16
C LYS A 412 -21.88 17.11 6.57
N TYR A 413 -20.99 16.43 7.29
CA TYR A 413 -21.22 15.95 8.65
C TYR A 413 -21.61 17.09 9.61
N THR A 414 -22.53 16.83 10.53
CA THR A 414 -22.77 17.66 11.71
C THR A 414 -22.91 16.73 12.91
N ASP A 415 -22.70 17.22 14.14
CA ASP A 415 -22.81 16.38 15.35
C ASP A 415 -24.16 15.66 15.48
N ASN A 416 -25.21 16.21 14.88
CA ASN A 416 -26.56 15.65 14.88
C ASN A 416 -26.85 14.74 13.67
N ASN A 417 -25.93 14.61 12.72
CA ASN A 417 -26.15 13.84 11.50
C ASN A 417 -24.94 12.99 11.10
N ILE A 418 -24.92 11.75 11.59
CA ILE A 418 -23.92 10.72 11.26
C ILE A 418 -24.12 10.10 9.88
N SER A 419 -25.25 10.37 9.21
CA SER A 419 -25.65 9.64 7.99
C SER A 419 -24.62 9.75 6.87
N PHE A 420 -23.90 10.88 6.75
CA PHE A 420 -22.86 11.05 5.73
C PHE A 420 -21.64 10.15 5.96
N ILE A 421 -21.28 9.89 7.23
CA ILE A 421 -20.23 8.93 7.57
C ILE A 421 -20.71 7.50 7.28
N GLU A 422 -21.97 7.19 7.61
CA GLU A 422 -22.57 5.90 7.28
C GLU A 422 -22.64 5.64 5.77
N GLU A 423 -22.98 6.64 4.96
CA GLU A 423 -22.97 6.56 3.50
C GLU A 423 -21.55 6.27 2.96
N TYR A 424 -20.54 6.94 3.52
CA TYR A 424 -19.14 6.65 3.20
C TYR A 424 -18.77 5.20 3.57
N GLU A 425 -19.07 4.75 4.80
CA GLU A 425 -18.73 3.40 5.25
C GLU A 425 -19.43 2.34 4.38
N LYS A 426 -20.70 2.52 4.03
CA LYS A 426 -21.45 1.62 3.12
C LYS A 426 -20.82 1.55 1.74
N GLU A 427 -20.46 2.68 1.16
CA GLU A 427 -19.78 2.71 -0.14
C GLU A 427 -18.42 2.02 -0.08
N MET A 428 -17.61 2.41 0.91
CA MET A 428 -16.26 1.90 1.09
C MET A 428 -16.30 0.38 1.27
N LEU A 429 -17.19 -0.15 2.12
CA LEU A 429 -17.34 -1.58 2.32
C LEU A 429 -17.74 -2.31 1.05
N LYS A 430 -18.71 -1.80 0.29
CA LYS A 430 -19.15 -2.42 -0.96
C LYS A 430 -18.01 -2.52 -1.97
N ARG A 431 -17.24 -1.45 -2.14
CA ARG A 431 -16.12 -1.38 -3.08
C ARG A 431 -14.95 -2.25 -2.62
N THR A 432 -14.48 -2.05 -1.39
CA THR A 432 -13.22 -2.62 -0.91
C THR A 432 -13.36 -4.09 -0.56
N SER A 433 -14.53 -4.55 -0.08
CA SER A 433 -14.77 -5.98 0.16
C SER A 433 -14.65 -6.80 -1.13
N ALA A 434 -15.15 -6.27 -2.25
CA ALA A 434 -15.01 -6.91 -3.55
C ALA A 434 -13.55 -7.01 -3.98
N ASP A 435 -12.76 -5.95 -3.78
CA ASP A 435 -11.34 -5.92 -4.12
C ASP A 435 -10.49 -6.81 -3.22
N VAL A 436 -10.81 -6.90 -1.92
CA VAL A 436 -10.18 -7.82 -0.97
C VAL A 436 -10.40 -9.26 -1.42
N LEU A 437 -11.67 -9.66 -1.63
CA LEU A 437 -12.02 -11.02 -2.03
C LEU A 437 -11.45 -11.39 -3.41
N LYS A 438 -11.44 -10.44 -4.35
CA LYS A 438 -10.82 -10.62 -5.67
C LYS A 438 -9.32 -10.81 -5.55
N SER A 439 -8.63 -9.98 -4.77
CA SER A 439 -7.18 -10.08 -4.54
C SER A 439 -6.81 -11.40 -3.87
N ARG A 440 -7.61 -11.83 -2.88
CA ARG A 440 -7.49 -13.13 -2.23
C ARG A 440 -7.64 -14.30 -3.21
N ASN A 441 -8.69 -14.30 -4.03
CA ASN A 441 -8.92 -15.35 -5.02
C ASN A 441 -7.77 -15.45 -6.04
N VAL A 442 -7.30 -14.31 -6.56
CA VAL A 442 -6.14 -14.29 -7.47
C VAL A 442 -4.88 -14.81 -6.78
N THR A 443 -4.66 -14.43 -5.52
CA THR A 443 -3.54 -14.88 -4.70
C THR A 443 -3.51 -16.40 -4.53
N PHE A 444 -4.66 -17.03 -4.25
CA PHE A 444 -4.74 -18.48 -4.21
C PHE A 444 -4.46 -19.10 -5.58
N LYS A 445 -5.11 -18.62 -6.64
CA LYS A 445 -4.91 -19.17 -8.00
C LYS A 445 -3.45 -19.16 -8.48
N ILE A 446 -2.69 -18.11 -8.15
CA ILE A 446 -1.27 -18.03 -8.52
C ILE A 446 -0.38 -18.90 -7.63
N SER A 447 -0.79 -19.10 -6.37
CA SER A 447 0.04 -19.76 -5.35
C SER A 447 -0.27 -21.25 -5.21
N THR A 448 -1.36 -21.73 -5.81
CA THR A 448 -1.68 -23.16 -5.83
C THR A 448 -0.63 -23.91 -6.67
N PRO A 449 0.07 -24.92 -6.11
CA PRO A 449 0.94 -25.80 -6.89
C PRO A 449 0.14 -26.56 -7.94
N LEU A 450 0.66 -26.63 -9.17
CA LEU A 450 0.00 -27.31 -10.27
C LEU A 450 0.84 -28.51 -10.76
N GLY A 451 0.15 -29.59 -11.11
CA GLY A 451 0.75 -30.66 -11.90
C GLY A 451 0.98 -30.23 -13.35
N PRO A 452 1.70 -31.04 -14.17
CA PRO A 452 2.01 -30.69 -15.56
C PRO A 452 0.78 -30.29 -16.40
N PHE A 453 -0.32 -31.06 -16.30
CA PHE A 453 -1.57 -30.73 -16.98
C PHE A 453 -2.22 -29.44 -16.47
N GLY A 454 -2.14 -29.18 -15.16
CA GLY A 454 -2.67 -27.95 -14.56
C GLY A 454 -1.95 -26.70 -15.07
N VAL A 455 -0.62 -26.77 -15.22
CA VAL A 455 0.20 -25.70 -15.81
C VAL A 455 -0.24 -25.41 -17.24
N ILE A 456 -0.39 -26.46 -18.07
CA ILE A 456 -0.84 -26.32 -19.46
C ILE A 456 -2.22 -25.62 -19.51
N ILE A 457 -3.16 -26.04 -18.66
CA ILE A 457 -4.50 -25.44 -18.60
C ILE A 457 -4.42 -23.96 -18.19
N ARG A 458 -3.72 -23.65 -17.09
CA ARG A 458 -3.54 -22.28 -16.60
C ARG A 458 -2.97 -21.37 -17.67
N ASP A 459 -1.89 -21.80 -18.31
CA ASP A 459 -1.15 -20.99 -19.27
C ASP A 459 -1.97 -20.72 -20.53
N ASN A 460 -2.71 -21.73 -21.03
CA ASN A 460 -3.62 -21.54 -22.15
C ASN A 460 -4.79 -20.63 -21.80
N ILE A 461 -5.38 -20.75 -20.60
CA ILE A 461 -6.44 -19.84 -20.15
C ILE A 461 -5.94 -18.40 -20.11
N LEU A 462 -4.75 -18.15 -19.56
CA LEU A 462 -4.16 -16.80 -19.51
C LEU A 462 -3.91 -16.24 -20.91
N LYS A 463 -3.39 -17.06 -21.85
CA LYS A 463 -3.20 -16.67 -23.25
C LYS A 463 -4.51 -16.35 -23.96
N VAL A 464 -5.57 -17.14 -23.74
CA VAL A 464 -6.90 -16.86 -24.29
C VAL A 464 -7.46 -15.56 -23.72
N ILE A 465 -7.36 -15.35 -22.40
CA ILE A 465 -7.74 -14.08 -21.76
C ILE A 465 -6.97 -12.92 -22.38
N ASN A 466 -5.67 -13.09 -22.63
CA ASN A 466 -4.83 -12.08 -23.26
C ASN A 466 -5.36 -11.69 -24.65
N VAL A 467 -5.66 -12.67 -25.50
CA VAL A 467 -6.22 -12.43 -26.84
C VAL A 467 -7.57 -11.71 -26.74
N MET A 468 -8.45 -12.16 -25.84
CA MET A 468 -9.76 -11.56 -25.65
C MET A 468 -9.66 -10.10 -25.20
N ILE A 469 -8.84 -9.78 -24.21
CA ILE A 469 -8.68 -8.40 -23.72
C ILE A 469 -8.09 -7.50 -24.81
N ASN A 470 -7.10 -7.99 -25.56
CA ASN A 470 -6.53 -7.24 -26.68
C ASN A 470 -7.56 -6.98 -27.77
N PHE A 471 -8.40 -7.97 -28.10
CA PHE A 471 -9.50 -7.82 -29.05
C PHE A 471 -10.53 -6.80 -28.57
N TYR A 472 -10.97 -6.88 -27.30
CA TYR A 472 -11.91 -5.90 -26.73
C TYR A 472 -11.32 -4.49 -26.72
N SER A 473 -10.05 -4.32 -26.37
CA SER A 473 -9.41 -3.01 -26.41
C SER A 473 -9.29 -2.46 -27.82
N PHE A 474 -9.04 -3.32 -28.81
CA PHE A 474 -9.03 -2.93 -30.22
C PHE A 474 -10.42 -2.50 -30.69
N ALA A 475 -11.46 -3.26 -30.36
CA ALA A 475 -12.85 -2.94 -30.66
C ALA A 475 -13.29 -1.63 -29.98
N ASP A 476 -12.97 -1.44 -28.70
CA ASP A 476 -13.25 -0.20 -27.96
C ASP A 476 -12.57 1.01 -28.63
N ASN A 477 -11.33 0.87 -29.07
CA ASN A 477 -10.61 1.93 -29.79
C ASN A 477 -11.20 2.22 -31.19
N LEU A 478 -11.91 1.27 -31.81
CA LEU A 478 -12.63 1.50 -33.07
C LEU A 478 -13.97 2.20 -32.82
N ILE A 479 -14.70 1.80 -31.78
CA ILE A 479 -16.06 2.28 -31.49
C ILE A 479 -16.04 3.69 -30.86
N PHE A 480 -15.11 3.94 -29.94
CA PHE A 480 -15.08 5.18 -29.14
C PHE A 480 -14.00 6.17 -29.60
N LYS A 481 -13.62 6.13 -30.89
CA LYS A 481 -12.57 6.98 -31.48
C LYS A 481 -13.00 8.42 -31.81
N ASN A 482 -14.18 8.86 -31.34
CA ASN A 482 -14.68 10.24 -31.48
C ASN A 482 -14.65 10.97 -30.14
#